data_AF-A0A9P1FRB6-F1
#
_entry.id   AF-A0A9P1FRB6-F1
#
_cell.length_a   1.000
_cell.length_b   1.000
_cell.length_c   1.000
_cell.angle_alpha   90.00
_cell.angle_beta   90.00
_cell.angle_gamma   90.00
#
_symmetry.space_group_name_H-M   'P 1'
#
loop_
_entity.id
_entity.type
_entity.pdbx_description
1 polymer ?
#
loop_
_entity_poly.entity_id
_entity_poly.type
_entity_poly.pdbx_seq_one_letter_code
_entity_poly.pdbx_strand_id
1 'polypeptide(L)'
;MSFWGCTLKPGGKYQLKEDSGGDVLHLSQACLHQPQGGKNFLQVIEGSNTYAIACLQKDKSEFASFDLFFKTGSCSFHNKGTSEIHLTGYFEPDGMPDDLEDEESEEEEEEEEEVEPTPKKQKKK
;
A
#
# COMPACT_ATOMS: atom_id res chain seq x y z
N MET A 1 -10.18 2.81 7.29
CA MET A 1 -8.84 2.20 7.34
C MET A 1 -8.34 2.18 8.77
N SER A 2 -7.88 1.03 9.24
CA SER A 2 -7.39 0.83 10.61
C SER A 2 -5.92 0.44 10.60
N PHE A 3 -5.08 1.15 11.36
CA PHE A 3 -3.65 0.86 11.45
C PHE A 3 -3.39 -0.58 11.92
N TRP A 4 -2.44 -1.24 11.28
CA TRP A 4 -1.94 -2.56 11.69
C TRP A 4 -0.41 -2.54 11.79
N GLY A 5 0.10 -3.25 12.79
CA GLY A 5 1.54 -3.42 12.98
C GLY A 5 1.89 -4.77 13.61
N CYS A 6 3.01 -5.33 13.23
CA CYS A 6 3.52 -6.61 13.73
C CYS A 6 5.04 -6.58 13.89
N THR A 7 5.55 -7.06 15.02
CA THR A 7 6.99 -7.23 15.26
C THR A 7 7.38 -8.70 15.13
N LEU A 8 8.22 -9.02 14.14
CA LEU A 8 8.75 -10.35 13.91
C LEU A 8 10.18 -10.46 14.43
N LYS A 9 10.34 -11.09 15.59
CA LYS A 9 11.65 -11.50 16.12
C LYS A 9 12.39 -12.41 15.13
N PRO A 10 13.72 -12.57 15.25
CA PRO A 10 14.49 -13.55 14.47
C PRO A 10 13.85 -14.96 14.50
N GLY A 11 13.57 -15.53 13.34
CA GLY A 11 12.87 -16.82 13.20
C GLY A 11 11.37 -16.79 13.51
N GLY A 12 10.84 -15.64 13.91
CA GLY A 12 9.45 -15.45 14.30
C GLY A 12 8.48 -15.65 13.13
N LYS A 13 7.27 -16.07 13.48
CA LYS A 13 6.13 -16.21 12.56
C LYS A 13 4.93 -15.47 13.10
N TYR A 14 4.16 -14.86 12.22
CA TYR A 14 2.86 -14.27 12.54
C TYR A 14 1.81 -14.83 11.57
N GLN A 15 0.79 -15.48 12.11
CA GLN A 15 -0.36 -15.93 11.33
C GLN A 15 -1.35 -14.77 11.20
N LEU A 16 -1.68 -14.40 9.97
CA LEU A 16 -2.76 -13.45 9.71
C LEU A 16 -4.09 -14.20 9.81
N LYS A 17 -4.79 -14.07 10.94
CA LYS A 17 -6.06 -14.76 11.21
C LYS A 17 -7.26 -13.93 10.76
N GLU A 18 -8.40 -14.58 10.52
CA GLU A 18 -9.67 -13.92 10.15
C GLU A 18 -10.09 -12.82 11.14
N ASP A 19 -9.78 -12.96 12.43
CA ASP A 19 -10.10 -12.00 13.49
C ASP A 19 -9.04 -10.91 13.71
N SER A 20 -8.08 -10.74 12.78
CA SER A 20 -6.94 -9.82 12.98
C SER A 20 -7.27 -8.33 12.85
N GLY A 21 -8.47 -7.97 12.37
CA GLY A 21 -8.95 -6.59 12.36
C GLY A 21 -9.83 -6.16 11.18
N GLY A 22 -9.79 -6.88 10.05
CA GLY A 22 -10.61 -6.65 8.85
C GLY A 22 -10.40 -7.76 7.81
N ASP A 23 -11.07 -7.70 6.66
CA ASP A 23 -11.01 -8.78 5.66
C ASP A 23 -9.71 -8.82 4.84
N VAL A 24 -9.15 -7.64 4.53
CA VAL A 24 -7.95 -7.49 3.70
C VAL A 24 -6.95 -6.58 4.40
N LEU A 25 -5.74 -7.10 4.62
CA LEU A 25 -4.58 -6.34 5.05
C LEU A 25 -3.84 -5.80 3.84
N HIS A 26 -3.74 -4.48 3.72
CA HIS A 26 -2.71 -3.85 2.89
C HIS A 26 -1.42 -3.78 3.71
N LEU A 27 -0.43 -4.60 3.37
CA LEU A 27 0.92 -4.53 3.93
C LEU A 27 1.69 -3.47 3.15
N SER A 28 2.04 -2.37 3.80
CA SER A 28 2.66 -1.23 3.13
C SER A 28 4.17 -1.15 3.34
N GLN A 29 4.68 -1.57 4.51
CA GLN A 29 6.10 -1.42 4.83
C GLN A 29 6.66 -2.54 5.71
N ALA A 30 7.97 -2.76 5.56
CA ALA A 30 8.79 -3.49 6.52
C ALA A 30 10.08 -2.73 6.81
N CYS A 31 10.55 -2.74 8.05
CA CYS A 31 11.85 -2.20 8.41
C CYS A 31 12.59 -3.06 9.44
N LEU A 32 13.91 -3.00 9.44
CA LEU A 32 14.75 -3.64 10.45
C LEU A 32 14.70 -2.85 11.76
N HIS A 33 14.48 -3.54 12.86
CA HIS A 33 14.65 -3.00 14.20
C HIS A 33 15.99 -3.43 14.79
N GLN A 34 16.79 -2.45 15.21
CA GLN A 34 18.16 -2.64 15.71
C GLN A 34 19.00 -3.58 14.82
N PRO A 35 19.28 -3.18 13.56
CA PRO A 35 19.86 -4.07 12.56
C PRO A 35 21.19 -4.71 13.02
N GLN A 36 21.26 -6.03 12.87
CA GLN A 36 22.46 -6.83 13.02
C GLN A 36 23.06 -7.17 11.65
N GLY A 37 24.32 -7.60 11.64
CA GLY A 37 24.95 -8.08 10.41
C GLY A 37 24.24 -9.32 9.84
N GLY A 38 24.20 -9.41 8.51
CA GLY A 38 23.57 -10.51 7.79
C GLY A 38 22.38 -10.05 6.93
N LYS A 39 21.75 -11.02 6.26
CA LYS A 39 20.51 -10.81 5.51
C LYS A 39 19.32 -11.28 6.33
N ASN A 40 18.25 -10.50 6.27
CA ASN A 40 16.95 -10.81 6.81
C ASN A 40 15.97 -10.96 5.65
N PHE A 41 15.43 -12.16 5.45
CA PHE A 41 14.40 -12.41 4.45
C PHE A 41 13.04 -12.35 5.12
N LEU A 42 12.21 -11.39 4.72
CA LEU A 42 10.79 -11.41 5.04
C LEU A 42 10.10 -12.34 4.04
N GLN A 43 9.41 -13.35 4.56
CA GLN A 43 8.73 -14.35 3.76
C GLN A 43 7.23 -14.35 4.05
N VAL A 44 6.44 -14.61 3.01
CA VAL A 44 5.03 -14.96 3.10
C VAL A 44 4.91 -16.46 2.87
N ILE A 45 4.15 -17.14 3.73
CA ILE A 45 3.81 -18.55 3.61
C ILE A 45 2.30 -18.62 3.34
N GLU A 46 1.92 -19.14 2.19
CA GLU A 46 0.54 -19.33 1.75
C GLU A 46 0.37 -20.79 1.32
N GLY A 47 -0.46 -21.53 2.07
CA GLY A 47 -0.57 -22.99 1.91
C GLY A 47 0.79 -23.69 2.07
N SER A 48 1.21 -24.42 1.05
CA SER A 48 2.51 -25.11 1.00
C SER A 48 3.65 -24.26 0.44
N ASN A 49 3.36 -23.07 -0.09
CA ASN A 49 4.33 -22.25 -0.79
C ASN A 49 4.94 -21.21 0.14
N THR A 50 6.18 -20.81 -0.16
CA THR A 50 6.89 -19.77 0.60
C THR A 50 7.59 -18.84 -0.37
N TYR A 51 7.32 -17.54 -0.24
CA TYR A 51 7.84 -16.49 -1.10
C TYR A 51 8.62 -15.48 -0.27
N ALA A 52 9.84 -15.14 -0.66
CA ALA A 52 10.55 -14.01 -0.05
C ALA A 52 10.07 -12.72 -0.71
N ILE A 53 9.49 -11.81 0.07
CA ILE A 53 8.98 -10.51 -0.41
C ILE A 53 9.97 -9.37 -0.18
N ALA A 54 10.93 -9.54 0.72
CA ALA A 54 12.06 -8.62 0.87
C ALA A 54 13.33 -9.33 1.35
N CYS A 55 14.47 -8.77 0.98
CA CYS A 55 15.78 -9.07 1.55
C CYS A 55 16.35 -7.80 2.15
N LEU A 56 16.26 -7.68 3.48
CA LEU A 56 16.74 -6.54 4.23
C LEU A 56 18.14 -6.82 4.79
N GLN A 57 18.98 -5.79 4.83
CA GLN A 57 20.36 -5.90 5.32
C GLN A 57 20.83 -4.56 5.89
N LYS A 58 21.44 -4.63 7.06
CA LYS A 58 22.10 -3.50 7.73
C LYS A 58 23.04 -2.76 6.79
N ASP A 59 23.01 -1.42 6.85
CA ASP A 59 23.85 -0.50 6.08
C ASP A 59 23.71 -0.66 4.55
N LYS A 60 22.60 -1.28 4.07
CA LYS A 60 22.33 -1.45 2.63
C LYS A 60 20.88 -1.21 2.25
N SER A 61 19.97 -2.01 2.79
CA SER A 61 18.53 -1.93 2.52
C SER A 61 17.81 -2.34 3.79
N GLU A 62 17.55 -1.36 4.66
CA GLU A 62 17.02 -1.61 6.00
C GLU A 62 15.49 -1.53 6.05
N PHE A 63 14.86 -1.17 4.93
CA PHE A 63 13.41 -1.13 4.79
C PHE A 63 12.98 -1.50 3.37
N ALA A 64 11.73 -1.89 3.24
CA ALA A 64 11.06 -2.10 1.97
C ALA A 64 9.65 -1.50 2.05
N SER A 65 9.20 -0.92 0.93
CA SER A 65 7.80 -0.54 0.74
C SER A 65 7.13 -1.57 -0.14
N PHE A 66 5.85 -1.79 0.09
CA PHE A 66 5.04 -2.78 -0.58
C PHE A 66 3.71 -2.16 -0.98
N ASP A 67 3.12 -2.76 -2.00
CA ASP A 67 1.73 -2.58 -2.40
C ASP A 67 1.16 -4.00 -2.54
N LEU A 68 0.92 -4.64 -1.39
CA LEU A 68 0.55 -6.06 -1.30
C LEU A 68 -0.67 -6.22 -0.40
N PHE A 69 -1.67 -6.91 -0.93
CA PHE A 69 -2.95 -7.16 -0.25
C PHE A 69 -3.05 -8.63 0.14
N PHE A 70 -3.37 -8.88 1.41
CA PHE A 70 -3.51 -10.22 1.96
C PHE A 70 -4.88 -10.39 2.58
N LYS A 71 -5.64 -11.38 2.09
CA LYS A 71 -6.87 -11.81 2.73
C LYS A 71 -6.55 -12.40 4.11
N THR A 72 -7.30 -12.01 5.13
CA THR A 72 -7.13 -12.59 6.45
C THR A 72 -7.46 -14.09 6.45
N GLY A 73 -6.70 -14.87 7.23
CA GLY A 73 -6.79 -16.32 7.26
C GLY A 73 -5.98 -17.06 6.17
N SER A 74 -5.46 -16.37 5.14
CA SER A 74 -4.81 -17.06 4.02
C SER A 74 -3.31 -17.33 4.22
N CYS A 75 -2.60 -16.48 4.97
CA CYS A 75 -1.14 -16.52 5.00
C CYS A 75 -0.52 -16.29 6.39
N SER A 76 0.80 -16.52 6.46
CA SER A 76 1.64 -16.11 7.58
C SER A 76 2.90 -15.39 7.11
N PHE A 77 3.39 -14.47 7.93
CA PHE A 77 4.67 -13.80 7.72
C PHE A 77 5.76 -14.49 8.53
N HIS A 78 6.96 -14.60 7.98
CA HIS A 78 8.11 -15.21 8.63
C HIS A 78 9.37 -14.37 8.43
N ASN A 79 10.11 -14.13 9.52
CA ASN A 79 11.41 -13.47 9.47
C ASN A 79 12.54 -14.50 9.51
N LYS A 80 13.22 -14.69 8.37
CA LYS A 80 14.41 -15.53 8.26
C LYS A 80 15.67 -14.67 8.27
N GLY A 81 16.20 -14.41 9.45
CA GLY A 81 17.43 -13.65 9.65
C GLY A 81 17.73 -13.45 11.14
N THR A 82 18.63 -12.52 11.45
CA THR A 82 19.14 -12.27 12.81
C THR A 82 18.62 -10.99 13.45
N SER A 83 18.12 -10.05 12.63
CA SER A 83 17.48 -8.81 13.13
C SER A 83 15.98 -9.00 13.30
N GLU A 84 15.35 -8.21 14.16
CA GLU A 84 13.88 -8.10 14.22
C GLU A 84 13.36 -7.28 13.03
N ILE A 85 12.18 -7.63 12.50
CA ILE A 85 11.51 -6.89 11.43
C ILE A 85 10.19 -6.33 11.97
N HIS A 86 9.96 -5.03 11.80
CA HIS A 86 8.67 -4.39 12.05
C HIS A 86 7.92 -4.31 10.72
N LEU A 87 6.69 -4.80 10.72
CA LEU A 87 5.75 -4.72 9.60
C LEU A 87 4.67 -3.71 9.94
N THR A 88 4.28 -2.89 8.98
CA THR A 88 3.16 -1.95 9.12
C THR A 88 2.29 -1.96 7.88
N GLY A 89 1.04 -1.59 8.10
CA GLY A 89 0.00 -1.58 7.09
C GLY A 89 -1.30 -1.06 7.66
N TYR A 90 -2.39 -1.33 6.96
CA TYR A 90 -3.73 -1.07 7.45
C TYR A 90 -4.72 -2.07 6.87
N PHE A 91 -5.82 -2.29 7.60
CA PHE A 91 -6.96 -3.00 7.05
C PHE A 91 -7.80 -2.07 6.19
N GLU A 92 -8.18 -2.57 5.02
CA GLU A 92 -9.19 -1.94 4.17
C GLU A 92 -10.53 -1.84 4.93
N PRO A 93 -11.36 -0.82 4.68
CA PRO A 93 -12.68 -0.73 5.28
C PRO A 93 -13.57 -1.86 4.76
N ASP A 94 -14.21 -2.59 5.67
CA ASP A 94 -15.19 -3.61 5.31
C ASP A 94 -16.37 -2.93 4.57
N GLY A 95 -16.62 -3.34 3.31
CA GLY A 95 -17.82 -2.91 2.57
C GLY A 95 -17.69 -1.69 1.65
N MET A 96 -16.52 -1.44 1.03
CA MET A 96 -16.53 -0.74 -0.27
C MET A 96 -17.10 -1.72 -1.31
N PRO A 97 -18.30 -1.50 -1.87
CA PRO A 97 -18.70 -2.23 -3.06
C PRO A 97 -17.70 -1.92 -4.19
N ASP A 98 -17.34 -2.93 -4.97
CA ASP A 98 -16.56 -2.86 -6.23
C ASP A 98 -17.20 -1.97 -7.32
N ASP A 99 -18.16 -1.11 -6.96
CA ASP A 99 -19.09 -0.41 -7.86
C ASP A 99 -18.90 1.12 -7.81
N LEU A 100 -17.68 1.59 -7.48
CA LEU A 100 -17.27 2.99 -7.64
C LEU A 100 -16.25 3.17 -8.76
N GLU A 101 -16.21 2.23 -9.72
CA GLU A 101 -15.68 2.49 -11.05
C GLU A 101 -16.83 3.05 -11.92
N ASP A 102 -16.86 4.38 -12.10
CA ASP A 102 -17.37 5.12 -13.28
C ASP A 102 -18.22 6.37 -12.94
N GLU A 103 -17.63 7.32 -12.21
CA GLU A 103 -18.01 8.74 -12.35
C GLU A 103 -16.72 9.56 -12.40
N GLU A 104 -16.15 9.73 -13.60
CA GLU A 104 -15.59 11.00 -14.12
C GLU A 104 -14.88 10.76 -15.47
N SER A 105 -15.56 11.09 -16.59
CA SER A 105 -15.01 11.93 -17.68
C SER A 105 -15.89 11.87 -18.94
N GLU A 106 -16.86 12.77 -19.03
CA GLU A 106 -17.31 13.29 -20.35
C GLU A 106 -16.71 14.69 -20.52
N GLU A 107 -15.43 14.75 -20.89
CA GLU A 107 -14.89 15.88 -21.64
C GLU A 107 -15.07 15.55 -23.13
N GLU A 108 -15.82 16.39 -23.85
CA GLU A 108 -15.48 16.95 -25.18
C GLU A 108 -16.75 17.48 -25.87
N GLU A 109 -16.87 18.80 -26.04
CA GLU A 109 -17.28 19.42 -27.31
C GLU A 109 -16.66 20.83 -27.40
N GLU A 110 -15.57 20.89 -28.17
CA GLU A 110 -15.23 21.84 -29.25
C GLU A 110 -16.29 22.93 -29.56
N GLU A 111 -16.05 24.15 -30.02
CA GLU A 111 -14.94 24.81 -30.71
C GLU A 111 -15.26 26.33 -30.73
N GLU A 112 -14.20 27.12 -30.80
CA GLU A 112 -14.03 28.44 -31.44
C GLU A 112 -14.96 29.66 -31.17
N GLU A 113 -14.27 30.74 -30.79
CA GLU A 113 -14.71 32.14 -30.74
C GLU A 113 -15.31 32.63 -32.07
N GLU A 114 -16.59 33.03 -32.07
CA GLU A 114 -17.10 34.00 -33.04
C GLU A 114 -17.29 35.38 -32.36
N VAL A 115 -16.49 36.32 -32.83
CA VAL A 115 -16.32 37.68 -32.30
C VAL A 115 -17.48 38.57 -32.74
N GLU A 116 -18.27 39.09 -31.80
CA GLU A 116 -19.25 40.16 -32.05
C GLU A 116 -18.86 41.52 -31.41
N PRO A 117 -19.33 42.64 -31.97
CA PRO A 117 -18.47 43.80 -32.23
C PRO A 117 -18.42 44.85 -31.10
N THR A 118 -17.33 45.63 -31.13
CA THR A 118 -17.02 46.69 -30.17
C THR A 118 -18.02 47.87 -30.18
N PRO A 119 -18.32 48.47 -29.00
CA PRO A 119 -19.25 49.59 -28.89
C PRO A 119 -18.63 50.92 -29.33
N LYS A 120 -19.31 51.63 -30.25
CA LYS A 120 -19.01 53.02 -30.60
C LYS A 120 -19.27 53.95 -29.41
N LYS A 121 -18.21 54.44 -28.77
CA LYS A 121 -18.20 55.70 -28.01
C LYS A 121 -17.29 56.70 -28.73
N GLN A 122 -17.89 57.68 -29.41
CA GLN A 122 -17.24 58.96 -29.67
C GLN A 122 -18.08 60.11 -29.09
N LYS A 123 -17.36 60.99 -28.41
CA LYS A 123 -17.82 62.18 -27.67
C LYS A 123 -18.05 63.36 -28.61
N LYS A 124 -18.98 64.24 -28.20
CA LYS A 124 -19.00 65.71 -28.32
C LYS A 124 -18.42 66.36 -29.60
N LYS A 125 -19.29 67.06 -30.33
CA LYS A 125 -19.20 68.52 -30.52
C LYS A 125 -20.57 69.10 -30.84
#